data_AF-A0A1H0VLB8-F1
#
_entry.id   AF-A0A1H0VLB8-F1
#
_cell.length_a   1.000
_cell.length_b   1.000
_cell.length_c   1.000
_cell.angle_alpha   90.00
_cell.angle_beta   90.00
_cell.angle_gamma   90.00
#
_symmetry.space_group_name_H-M   'P 1'
#
loop_
_entity.id
_entity.type
_entity.pdbx_description
1 polymer ?
#
loop_
_entity_poly.entity_id
_entity_poly.type
_entity_poly.pdbx_seq_one_letter_code
_entity_poly.pdbx_strand_id
1 'polypeptide(L)'
;MGVGPLRQDAALDAAAENHLEYLKRNAVLGHTEIPGNPGFTSPDPYLQVLTAGGSRHQWVGQNAYNGDLSRCLASMANSVYHLQGITSNQEMIGVAMRDNYCVVNFSVVTAAGTGGYGLAQWGGQQLPPGTGAHYPADNASVYGLFIPGDETPNPAPDLTRAGTPIMFRVNVEKPSDVLTVSNFFLTGPSGSRIPARILVPAQSKAGSLASAIEDTGLYRGVVFLLPTQPIAAGTYTATFAGARNGVAINKSWRFTAF
;
A
#
# COMPACT_ATOMS: atom_id res chain seq x y z
N MET A 1 4.75 -12.67 -1.50
CA MET A 1 4.12 -11.43 -2.01
C MET A 1 4.67 -10.98 -3.37
N GLY A 2 5.91 -11.33 -3.74
CA GLY A 2 6.45 -10.99 -5.07
C GLY A 2 7.09 -9.61 -5.15
N VAL A 3 7.39 -8.98 -4.01
CA VAL A 3 8.22 -7.78 -3.88
C VAL A 3 9.57 -8.19 -3.29
N GLY A 4 10.65 -7.50 -3.64
CA GLY A 4 11.98 -7.81 -3.14
C GLY A 4 12.34 -7.04 -1.85
N PRO A 5 13.49 -7.39 -1.23
CA PRO A 5 13.90 -6.85 0.06
C PRO A 5 14.31 -5.37 -0.04
N LEU A 6 14.11 -4.63 1.05
CA LEU A 6 14.51 -3.23 1.19
C LEU A 6 15.82 -3.13 1.96
N ARG A 7 16.67 -2.17 1.57
CA ARG A 7 17.87 -1.82 2.32
C ARG A 7 17.51 -0.83 3.44
N GLN A 8 17.93 -1.08 4.67
CA GLN A 8 17.76 -0.08 5.74
C GLN A 8 18.61 1.17 5.46
N ASP A 9 18.08 2.35 5.81
CA ASP A 9 18.78 3.63 5.63
C ASP A 9 18.67 4.50 6.90
N ALA A 10 19.83 4.92 7.41
CA ALA A 10 19.92 5.62 8.70
C ALA A 10 19.25 7.01 8.69
N ALA A 11 19.22 7.71 7.55
CA ALA A 11 18.54 9.00 7.46
C ALA A 11 17.01 8.82 7.47
N LEU A 12 16.52 7.75 6.84
CA LEU A 12 15.10 7.38 6.90
C LEU A 12 14.69 6.97 8.32
N ASP A 13 15.53 6.21 9.04
CA ASP A 13 15.31 5.83 10.44
C ASP A 13 15.25 7.08 11.35
N ALA A 14 16.21 7.98 11.21
CA ALA A 14 16.26 9.22 12.00
C ALA A 14 15.04 10.12 11.72
N ALA A 15 14.61 10.23 10.46
CA ALA A 15 13.39 10.95 10.11
C ALA A 15 12.13 10.29 10.67
N ALA A 16 12.06 8.95 10.65
CA ALA A 16 10.94 8.20 11.21
C ALA A 16 10.83 8.42 12.73
N GLU A 17 11.97 8.41 13.43
CA GLU A 17 12.02 8.65 14.88
C GLU A 17 11.61 10.10 15.22
N ASN A 18 12.12 11.09 14.49
CA ASN A 18 11.73 12.49 14.67
C ASN A 18 10.22 12.69 14.45
N HIS A 19 9.68 12.12 13.38
CA HIS A 19 8.26 12.22 13.08
C HIS A 19 7.40 11.50 14.13
N LEU A 20 7.81 10.31 14.57
CA LEU A 20 7.16 9.59 15.66
C LEU A 20 7.09 10.43 16.94
N GLU A 21 8.18 11.11 17.31
CA GLU A 21 8.21 12.02 18.46
C GLU A 21 7.29 13.23 18.28
N TYR A 22 7.19 13.78 17.07
CA TYR A 22 6.21 14.81 16.75
C TYR A 22 4.76 14.30 16.94
N LEU A 23 4.43 13.13 16.38
CA LEU A 23 3.09 12.53 16.49
C LEU A 23 2.69 12.34 17.96
N LYS A 24 3.61 11.81 18.78
CA LYS A 24 3.42 11.62 20.22
C LYS A 24 3.18 12.93 20.97
N ARG A 25 4.04 13.92 20.76
CA ARG A 25 3.97 15.21 21.50
C ARG A 25 2.70 15.99 21.22
N ASN A 26 2.12 15.78 20.05
CA ASN A 26 0.94 16.51 19.59
C ASN A 26 -0.34 15.66 19.63
N ALA A 27 -0.25 14.38 20.02
CA ALA A 27 -1.37 13.43 20.03
C ALA A 27 -2.13 13.38 18.68
N VAL A 28 -1.39 13.39 17.57
CA VAL A 28 -1.93 13.35 16.20
C VAL A 28 -1.47 12.09 15.47
N LEU A 29 -2.16 11.75 14.39
CA LEU A 29 -1.75 10.75 13.42
C LEU A 29 -1.93 11.33 12.00
N GLY A 30 -0.87 11.31 11.21
CA GLY A 30 -0.84 11.86 9.86
C GLY A 30 0.58 11.87 9.31
N HIS A 31 0.76 12.40 8.09
CA HIS A 31 2.07 12.45 7.44
C HIS A 31 2.81 13.79 7.59
N THR A 32 2.04 14.85 7.84
CA THR A 32 2.54 16.23 7.79
C THR A 32 2.71 16.80 9.19
N GLU A 33 3.69 17.68 9.35
CA GLU A 33 3.92 18.43 10.58
C GLU A 33 3.51 19.89 10.42
N ILE A 34 3.02 20.50 11.49
CA ILE A 34 2.54 21.89 11.49
C ILE A 34 3.62 22.77 12.12
N PRO A 35 4.16 23.77 11.40
CA PRO A 35 5.13 24.72 11.97
C PRO A 35 4.61 25.37 13.26
N GLY A 36 5.47 25.44 14.28
CA GLY A 36 5.13 26.00 15.59
C GLY A 36 4.68 24.97 16.63
N ASN A 37 4.30 23.75 16.22
CA ASN A 37 4.01 22.67 17.16
C ASN A 37 5.30 22.09 17.77
N PRO A 38 5.27 21.62 19.04
CA PRO A 38 6.41 20.96 19.66
C PRO A 38 6.93 19.78 18.85
N GLY A 39 8.26 19.70 18.69
CA GLY A 39 8.91 18.63 17.95
C GLY A 39 8.84 18.77 16.43
N PHE A 40 8.31 19.87 15.89
CA PHE A 40 8.34 20.15 14.46
C PHE A 40 9.77 20.08 13.91
N THR A 41 9.94 19.33 12.83
CA THR A 41 11.16 19.23 12.04
C THR A 41 10.95 19.78 10.64
N SER A 42 9.91 19.33 9.95
CA SER A 42 9.63 19.69 8.55
C SER A 42 8.22 19.29 8.13
N PRO A 43 7.60 20.03 7.19
CA PRO A 43 6.16 19.94 6.95
C PRO A 43 5.70 18.67 6.21
N ASP A 44 6.58 17.97 5.49
CA ASP A 44 6.25 16.74 4.76
C ASP A 44 7.35 15.68 4.89
N PRO A 45 7.04 14.40 4.62
CA PRO A 45 8.00 13.29 4.77
C PRO A 45 9.31 13.44 4.00
N TYR A 46 9.28 14.04 2.80
CA TYR A 46 10.51 14.25 2.04
C TYR A 46 11.42 15.27 2.73
N LEU A 47 10.86 16.39 3.18
CA LEU A 47 11.62 17.41 3.91
C LEU A 47 12.08 16.94 5.30
N GLN A 48 11.31 16.07 5.97
CA GLN A 48 11.74 15.41 7.21
C GLN A 48 13.01 14.57 6.98
N VAL A 49 13.04 13.77 5.91
CA VAL A 49 14.21 12.99 5.52
C VAL A 49 15.40 13.88 5.16
N LEU A 50 15.19 14.98 4.42
CA LEU A 50 16.27 15.93 4.13
C LEU A 50 16.85 16.56 5.42
N THR A 51 15.99 16.90 6.38
CA THR A 51 16.40 17.47 7.67
C THR A 51 17.21 16.47 8.49
N ALA A 52 16.92 15.17 8.35
CA ALA A 52 17.69 14.08 8.94
C ALA A 52 18.98 13.73 8.16
N GLY A 53 19.34 14.50 7.12
CA GLY A 53 20.56 14.29 6.34
C GLY A 53 20.42 13.39 5.12
N GLY A 54 19.19 13.07 4.70
CA GLY A 54 18.92 12.25 3.52
C GLY A 54 19.21 12.95 2.18
N SER A 55 19.23 12.16 1.11
CA SER A 55 19.47 12.62 -0.27
C SER A 55 18.33 13.50 -0.83
N ARG A 56 18.68 14.47 -1.69
CA ARG A 56 17.71 15.24 -2.51
C ARG A 56 17.27 14.50 -3.77
N HIS A 57 17.99 13.44 -4.15
CA HIS A 57 17.71 12.63 -5.34
C HIS A 57 16.96 11.36 -4.94
N GLN A 58 15.86 11.54 -4.23
CA GLN A 58 15.01 10.43 -3.79
C GLN A 58 13.56 10.87 -3.67
N TRP A 59 12.65 9.94 -3.94
CA TRP A 59 11.25 10.06 -3.61
C TRP A 59 11.00 9.38 -2.28
N VAL A 60 10.25 10.04 -1.39
CA VAL A 60 9.96 9.54 -0.04
C VAL A 60 8.47 9.27 0.11
N GLY A 61 8.13 8.02 0.42
CA GLY A 61 6.81 7.63 0.91
C GLY A 61 6.83 7.39 2.41
N GLN A 62 5.67 7.47 3.06
CA GLN A 62 5.55 7.22 4.49
C GLN A 62 4.23 6.53 4.81
N ASN A 63 4.29 5.56 5.71
CA ASN A 63 3.12 5.03 6.40
C ASN A 63 3.25 5.34 7.89
N ALA A 64 2.13 5.65 8.54
CA ALA A 64 2.07 5.87 9.98
C ALA A 64 0.94 5.03 10.58
N TYR A 65 1.17 4.51 11.78
CA TYR A 65 0.22 3.70 12.51
C TYR A 65 0.27 4.06 14.00
N ASN A 66 -0.91 4.08 14.64
CA ASN A 66 -1.05 4.15 16.09
C ASN A 66 -1.87 2.96 16.58
N GLY A 67 -1.31 2.21 17.54
CA GLY A 67 -1.94 1.04 18.13
C GLY A 67 -0.91 0.01 18.62
N ASP A 68 -1.33 -1.25 18.71
CA ASP A 68 -0.45 -2.35 19.12
C ASP A 68 0.73 -2.50 18.15
N LEU A 69 1.95 -2.25 18.63
CA LEU A 69 3.17 -2.28 17.81
C LEU A 69 3.37 -3.63 17.12
N SER A 70 2.96 -4.74 17.74
CA SER A 70 3.05 -6.08 17.14
C SER A 70 2.20 -6.21 15.87
N ARG A 71 1.23 -5.32 15.69
CA ARG A 71 0.32 -5.28 14.55
C ARG A 71 0.68 -4.25 13.50
N CYS A 72 1.70 -3.40 13.69
CA CYS A 72 1.97 -2.29 12.77
C CYS A 72 1.99 -2.73 11.29
N LEU A 73 2.87 -3.67 10.93
CA LEU A 73 2.97 -4.14 9.54
C LEU A 73 1.75 -4.94 9.10
N ALA A 74 1.13 -5.71 10.01
CA ALA A 74 -0.08 -6.47 9.69
C ALA A 74 -1.28 -5.56 9.41
N SER A 75 -1.41 -4.45 10.15
CA SER A 75 -2.42 -3.42 9.93
C SER A 75 -2.18 -2.66 8.63
N MET A 76 -0.94 -2.30 8.33
CA MET A 76 -0.60 -1.69 7.03
C MET A 76 -0.86 -2.65 5.86
N ALA A 77 -0.57 -3.94 6.03
CA ALA A 77 -0.88 -4.95 5.03
C ALA A 77 -2.39 -5.23 4.89
N ASN A 78 -3.18 -4.92 5.92
CA ASN A 78 -4.62 -5.08 5.94
C ASN A 78 -5.36 -3.76 5.64
N SER A 79 -4.77 -2.87 4.85
CA SER A 79 -5.42 -1.64 4.34
C SER A 79 -5.26 -1.54 2.81
N VAL A 80 -5.82 -0.51 2.19
CA VAL A 80 -5.73 -0.31 0.74
C VAL A 80 -4.47 0.50 0.38
N TYR A 81 -4.35 1.72 0.87
CA TYR A 81 -3.27 2.64 0.52
C TYR A 81 -1.95 2.34 1.23
N HIS A 82 -1.96 1.96 2.52
CA HIS A 82 -0.73 1.54 3.18
C HIS A 82 -0.17 0.25 2.58
N LEU A 83 -1.02 -0.71 2.20
CA LEU A 83 -0.58 -1.93 1.50
C LEU A 83 0.05 -1.59 0.14
N GLN A 84 -0.53 -0.66 -0.61
CA GLN A 84 0.09 -0.13 -1.84
C GLN A 84 1.47 0.47 -1.56
N GLY A 85 1.64 1.21 -0.45
CA GLY A 85 2.91 1.78 -0.02
C GLY A 85 3.97 0.74 0.33
N ILE A 86 3.66 -0.19 1.24
CA ILE A 86 4.63 -1.20 1.73
C ILE A 86 5.02 -2.24 0.67
N THR A 87 4.19 -2.39 -0.38
CA THR A 87 4.47 -3.29 -1.50
C THR A 87 4.94 -2.56 -2.76
N SER A 88 5.20 -1.24 -2.68
CA SER A 88 5.69 -0.50 -3.84
C SER A 88 7.09 -0.89 -4.25
N ASN A 89 7.54 -0.31 -5.37
CA ASN A 89 8.89 -0.36 -5.92
C ASN A 89 9.97 0.29 -5.01
N GLN A 90 9.76 0.32 -3.70
CA GLN A 90 10.69 0.93 -2.75
C GLN A 90 12.06 0.26 -2.81
N GLU A 91 13.14 0.98 -2.54
CA GLU A 91 14.51 0.44 -2.52
C GLU A 91 15.09 0.43 -1.11
N MET A 92 14.69 1.42 -0.31
CA MET A 92 15.16 1.58 1.06
C MET A 92 14.00 1.80 2.02
N ILE A 93 14.28 1.55 3.30
CA ILE A 93 13.34 1.67 4.40
C ILE A 93 14.01 2.32 5.61
N GLY A 94 13.25 3.13 6.35
CA GLY A 94 13.55 3.49 7.73
C GLY A 94 12.33 3.28 8.61
N VAL A 95 12.54 2.83 9.84
CA VAL A 95 11.46 2.40 10.74
C VAL A 95 11.70 2.94 12.14
N ALA A 96 10.66 3.54 12.73
CA ALA A 96 10.61 3.86 14.15
C ALA A 96 9.34 3.27 14.77
N MET A 97 9.48 2.55 15.88
CA MET A 97 8.38 1.85 16.57
C MET A 97 8.53 1.96 18.08
N ARG A 98 7.77 2.85 18.73
CA ARG A 98 7.79 3.06 20.19
C ARG A 98 6.45 3.63 20.66
N ASP A 99 6.09 3.34 21.91
CA ASP A 99 4.93 3.94 22.58
C ASP A 99 3.61 3.89 21.77
N ASN A 100 3.34 2.74 21.14
CA ASN A 100 2.20 2.50 20.26
C ASN A 100 2.19 3.30 18.95
N TYR A 101 3.26 4.02 18.60
CA TYR A 101 3.43 4.64 17.29
C TYR A 101 4.40 3.83 16.43
N CYS A 102 4.09 3.75 15.15
CA CYS A 102 4.93 3.12 14.15
C CYS A 102 4.97 4.01 12.90
N VAL A 103 6.16 4.48 12.52
CA VAL A 103 6.40 5.26 11.32
C VAL A 103 7.35 4.48 10.43
N VAL A 104 6.96 4.30 9.18
CA VAL A 104 7.77 3.63 8.16
C VAL A 104 7.96 4.57 7.00
N ASN A 105 9.21 5.00 6.80
CA ASN A 105 9.62 5.78 5.64
C ASN A 105 10.17 4.84 4.56
N PHE A 106 9.86 5.13 3.32
CA PHE A 106 10.36 4.41 2.16
C PHE A 106 11.03 5.36 1.20
N SER A 107 12.03 4.88 0.45
CA SER A 107 12.63 5.68 -0.61
C SER A 107 12.84 4.95 -1.92
N VAL A 108 12.74 5.72 -3.01
CA VAL A 108 13.18 5.34 -4.36
C VAL A 108 14.22 6.36 -4.84
N VAL A 109 15.44 5.91 -5.13
CA VAL A 109 16.56 6.74 -5.61
C VAL A 109 16.84 6.57 -7.11
N THR A 110 16.46 5.44 -7.70
CA THR A 110 16.69 5.19 -9.15
C THR A 110 15.63 5.84 -10.06
N ALA A 111 14.62 6.48 -9.48
CA ALA A 111 13.70 7.37 -10.21
C ALA A 111 14.46 8.62 -10.67
N ALA A 112 14.89 8.64 -11.94
CA ALA A 112 15.85 9.60 -12.47
C ALA A 112 15.60 11.09 -12.11
N GLY A 113 16.65 11.76 -11.61
CA GLY A 113 16.85 13.21 -11.67
C GLY A 113 15.96 14.10 -10.79
N THR A 114 15.08 13.52 -9.97
CA THR A 114 14.11 14.28 -9.15
C THR A 114 14.00 13.69 -7.75
N GLY A 115 13.43 14.47 -6.83
CA GLY A 115 13.07 14.01 -5.50
C GLY A 115 11.84 14.75 -5.01
N GLY A 116 11.15 14.18 -4.03
CA GLY A 116 9.92 14.76 -3.52
C GLY A 116 9.14 13.84 -2.61
N TYR A 117 8.04 14.37 -2.09
CA TYR A 117 7.10 13.63 -1.27
C TYR A 117 6.13 12.83 -2.17
N GLY A 118 6.05 11.52 -1.92
CA GLY A 118 5.13 10.61 -2.58
C GLY A 118 5.80 9.27 -2.90
N LEU A 119 4.96 8.29 -3.20
CA LEU A 119 5.42 6.99 -3.69
C LEU A 119 5.68 7.11 -5.21
N ALA A 120 6.95 7.14 -5.61
CA ALA A 120 7.30 7.15 -7.03
C ALA A 120 6.78 5.88 -7.72
N GLN A 121 6.12 6.04 -8.88
CA GLN A 121 5.58 4.88 -9.62
C GLN A 121 6.61 4.23 -10.55
N TRP A 122 7.71 4.93 -10.84
CA TRP A 122 8.79 4.50 -11.75
C TRP A 122 10.13 4.42 -11.02
N GLY A 123 11.12 3.81 -11.67
CA GLY A 123 12.36 3.43 -10.99
C GLY A 123 12.08 2.41 -9.90
N GLY A 124 13.00 2.25 -8.98
CA GLY A 124 12.86 1.35 -7.85
C GLY A 124 13.00 -0.12 -8.22
N GLN A 125 12.52 -0.99 -7.33
CA GLN A 125 12.41 -2.42 -7.61
C GLN A 125 11.46 -2.70 -8.77
N GLN A 126 11.90 -3.51 -9.73
CA GLN A 126 11.14 -3.84 -10.93
C GLN A 126 10.51 -5.23 -10.83
N LEU A 127 9.31 -5.39 -11.41
CA LEU A 127 8.71 -6.71 -11.66
C LEU A 127 8.80 -7.03 -13.15
N PRO A 128 9.19 -8.26 -13.53
CA PRO A 128 9.23 -8.65 -14.94
C PRO A 128 7.88 -8.47 -15.65
N PRO A 129 7.86 -8.09 -16.94
CA PRO A 129 6.64 -8.10 -17.74
C PRO A 129 5.91 -9.46 -17.69
N GLY A 130 4.58 -9.44 -17.74
CA GLY A 130 3.76 -10.66 -17.65
C GLY A 130 3.66 -11.28 -16.25
N THR A 131 4.33 -10.69 -15.25
CA THR A 131 4.24 -11.11 -13.85
C THR A 131 3.57 -10.04 -13.00
N GLY A 132 3.25 -10.38 -11.75
CA GLY A 132 2.71 -9.43 -10.78
C GLY A 132 2.91 -9.91 -9.34
N ALA A 133 2.87 -8.96 -8.42
CA ALA A 133 2.85 -9.20 -7.00
C ALA A 133 1.40 -9.19 -6.49
N HIS A 134 1.14 -9.92 -5.42
CA HIS A 134 -0.20 -10.02 -4.85
C HIS A 134 -0.16 -10.13 -3.33
N TYR A 135 -1.25 -9.66 -2.74
CA TYR A 135 -1.58 -9.81 -1.33
C TYR A 135 -3.02 -10.35 -1.19
N PRO A 136 -3.32 -11.23 -0.22
CA PRO A 136 -2.38 -11.91 0.67
C PRO A 136 -1.35 -12.75 -0.09
N ALA A 137 -0.19 -13.04 0.51
CA ALA A 137 0.76 -13.97 -0.10
C ALA A 137 0.13 -15.37 -0.18
N ASP A 138 0.62 -16.19 -1.12
CA ASP A 138 0.19 -17.59 -1.18
C ASP A 138 0.45 -18.33 0.14
N ASN A 139 -0.58 -18.98 0.66
CA ASN A 139 -0.64 -19.67 1.95
C ASN A 139 -0.43 -18.76 3.18
N ALA A 140 -0.60 -17.44 3.05
CA ALA A 140 -0.58 -16.53 4.20
C ALA A 140 -1.82 -16.70 5.08
N SER A 141 -1.68 -16.33 6.35
CA SER A 141 -2.80 -16.17 7.29
C SER A 141 -3.04 -14.68 7.52
N VAL A 142 -4.28 -14.23 7.36
CA VAL A 142 -4.65 -12.81 7.44
C VAL A 142 -5.91 -12.60 8.26
N TYR A 143 -6.05 -11.43 8.86
CA TYR A 143 -7.24 -11.11 9.64
C TYR A 143 -8.43 -10.85 8.71
N GLY A 144 -9.58 -11.49 8.96
CA GLY A 144 -10.75 -11.41 8.09
C GLY A 144 -11.51 -10.08 8.10
N LEU A 145 -11.08 -9.10 8.89
CA LEU A 145 -11.74 -7.81 9.08
C LEU A 145 -10.80 -6.65 8.71
N PHE A 146 -11.32 -5.71 7.93
CA PHE A 146 -10.74 -4.40 7.65
C PHE A 146 -11.73 -3.29 8.05
N ILE A 147 -11.22 -2.21 8.62
CA ILE A 147 -11.99 -1.01 8.98
C ILE A 147 -11.55 0.12 8.04
N PRO A 148 -12.33 0.46 7.00
CA PRO A 148 -11.93 1.48 6.04
C PRO A 148 -11.70 2.87 6.65
N GLY A 149 -12.40 3.20 7.74
CA GLY A 149 -12.26 4.47 8.45
C GLY A 149 -10.92 4.65 9.18
N ASP A 150 -10.14 3.59 9.35
CA ASP A 150 -8.80 3.67 9.96
C ASP A 150 -7.73 4.15 8.95
N GLU A 151 -8.11 4.36 7.69
CA GLU A 151 -7.25 4.84 6.62
C GLU A 151 -7.67 6.25 6.19
N THR A 152 -6.68 7.13 5.97
CA THR A 152 -6.92 8.51 5.51
C THR A 152 -6.09 8.77 4.26
N PRO A 153 -6.71 9.02 3.09
CA PRO A 153 -8.18 9.05 2.86
C PRO A 153 -8.83 7.67 3.06
N ASN A 154 -10.15 7.64 3.25
CA ASN A 154 -10.91 6.39 3.42
C ASN A 154 -11.22 5.78 2.03
N PRO A 155 -10.76 4.55 1.71
CA PRO A 155 -11.00 3.90 0.40
C PRO A 155 -12.45 3.38 0.23
N ALA A 156 -13.22 3.34 1.31
CA ALA A 156 -14.59 2.86 1.33
C ALA A 156 -15.46 3.59 2.35
N PRO A 157 -15.77 4.88 2.14
CA PRO A 157 -16.53 5.68 3.10
C PRO A 157 -17.96 5.19 3.32
N ASP A 158 -18.51 4.40 2.38
CA ASP A 158 -19.81 3.74 2.47
C ASP A 158 -19.81 2.46 3.33
N LEU A 159 -18.63 1.93 3.67
CA LEU A 159 -18.48 0.69 4.45
C LEU A 159 -17.89 0.98 5.83
N THR A 160 -18.63 0.62 6.88
CA THR A 160 -18.10 0.70 8.26
C THR A 160 -17.14 -0.45 8.57
N ARG A 161 -17.33 -1.62 7.94
CA ARG A 161 -16.51 -2.82 8.07
C ARG A 161 -16.45 -3.54 6.72
N ALA A 162 -15.30 -4.10 6.40
CA ALA A 162 -15.04 -4.85 5.18
C ALA A 162 -14.20 -6.09 5.48
N GLY A 163 -14.00 -6.95 4.47
CA GLY A 163 -13.02 -8.02 4.56
C GLY A 163 -11.62 -7.52 4.21
N THR A 164 -10.60 -8.35 4.47
CA THR A 164 -9.21 -8.00 4.14
C THR A 164 -9.09 -7.60 2.66
N PRO A 165 -8.42 -6.48 2.34
CA PRO A 165 -8.15 -6.09 0.97
C PRO A 165 -7.27 -7.12 0.26
N ILE A 166 -7.62 -7.45 -0.99
CA ILE A 166 -6.84 -8.38 -1.81
C ILE A 166 -6.26 -7.58 -2.96
N MET A 167 -4.94 -7.49 -3.03
CA MET A 167 -4.23 -6.67 -4.01
C MET A 167 -3.64 -7.53 -5.11
N PHE A 168 -3.74 -7.06 -6.35
CA PHE A 168 -2.86 -7.46 -7.42
C PHE A 168 -2.13 -6.22 -7.94
N ARG A 169 -0.83 -6.34 -8.19
CA ARG A 169 -0.04 -5.24 -8.74
C ARG A 169 0.98 -5.69 -9.76
N VAL A 170 1.31 -4.77 -10.65
CA VAL A 170 2.39 -4.85 -11.61
C VAL A 170 3.29 -3.64 -11.45
N ASN A 171 4.45 -3.70 -12.10
CA ASN A 171 5.35 -2.56 -12.19
C ASN A 171 4.84 -1.51 -13.20
N VAL A 172 5.19 -0.25 -13.01
CA VAL A 172 4.85 0.88 -13.90
C VAL A 172 6.17 1.53 -14.33
N GLU A 173 6.77 1.07 -15.43
CA GLU A 173 8.06 1.61 -15.89
C GLU A 173 7.91 2.98 -16.53
N LYS A 174 6.75 3.22 -17.14
CA LYS A 174 6.43 4.45 -17.87
C LYS A 174 5.06 4.98 -17.45
N PRO A 175 4.80 6.29 -17.54
CA PRO A 175 3.48 6.85 -17.25
C PRO A 175 2.33 6.25 -18.08
N SER A 176 2.64 5.69 -19.26
CA SER A 176 1.68 4.99 -20.13
C SER A 176 1.33 3.58 -19.64
N ASP A 177 2.09 3.01 -18.70
CA ASP A 177 1.85 1.67 -18.21
C ASP A 177 0.61 1.65 -17.32
N VAL A 178 -0.34 0.80 -17.68
CA VAL A 178 -1.64 0.69 -17.00
C VAL A 178 -2.00 -0.78 -16.82
N LEU A 179 -2.43 -1.14 -15.61
CA LEU A 179 -3.01 -2.44 -15.29
C LEU A 179 -4.52 -2.37 -15.42
N THR A 180 -5.07 -3.07 -16.39
CA THR A 180 -6.53 -3.26 -16.53
C THR A 180 -6.97 -4.59 -15.94
N VAL A 181 -8.21 -4.67 -15.48
CA VAL A 181 -8.79 -5.88 -14.87
C VAL A 181 -10.00 -6.35 -15.68
N SER A 182 -9.95 -7.60 -16.13
CA SER A 182 -11.05 -8.28 -16.83
C SER A 182 -11.82 -9.25 -15.94
N ASN A 183 -11.23 -9.67 -14.81
CA ASN A 183 -11.89 -10.47 -13.79
C ASN A 183 -11.11 -10.40 -12.48
N PHE A 184 -11.78 -10.20 -11.35
CA PHE A 184 -11.17 -10.35 -10.04
C PHE A 184 -12.23 -10.78 -9.04
N PHE A 185 -12.08 -11.95 -8.46
CA PHE A 185 -13.05 -12.49 -7.51
C PHE A 185 -12.38 -13.33 -6.43
N LEU A 186 -13.12 -13.51 -5.34
CA LEU A 186 -12.72 -14.32 -4.18
C LEU A 186 -13.72 -15.47 -4.02
N THR A 187 -13.20 -16.68 -3.89
CA THR A 187 -13.98 -17.88 -3.58
C THR A 187 -13.72 -18.30 -2.14
N GLY A 188 -14.79 -18.47 -1.36
CA GLY A 188 -14.72 -18.88 0.03
C GLY A 188 -14.60 -20.39 0.25
N PRO A 189 -14.50 -20.82 1.52
CA PRO A 189 -14.28 -22.22 1.88
C PRO A 189 -15.36 -23.20 1.37
N SER A 190 -16.59 -22.72 1.21
CA SER A 190 -17.72 -23.51 0.68
C SER A 190 -17.77 -23.55 -0.85
N GLY A 191 -16.82 -22.91 -1.55
CA GLY A 191 -16.83 -22.76 -3.00
C GLY A 191 -17.69 -21.60 -3.51
N SER A 192 -18.40 -20.86 -2.64
CA SER A 192 -19.20 -19.70 -3.02
C SER A 192 -18.33 -18.47 -3.33
N ARG A 193 -18.81 -17.59 -4.21
CA ARG A 193 -18.18 -16.28 -4.44
C ARG A 193 -18.49 -15.34 -3.28
N ILE A 194 -17.47 -14.63 -2.80
CA ILE A 194 -17.61 -13.59 -1.78
C ILE A 194 -17.98 -12.26 -2.45
N PRO A 195 -19.04 -11.57 -1.98
CA PRO A 195 -19.36 -10.23 -2.45
C PRO A 195 -18.19 -9.27 -2.22
N ALA A 196 -17.76 -8.63 -3.29
CA ALA A 196 -16.62 -7.74 -3.28
C ALA A 196 -16.76 -6.69 -4.39
N ARG A 197 -16.09 -5.57 -4.23
CA ARG A 197 -15.95 -4.54 -5.26
C ARG A 197 -14.50 -4.48 -5.73
N ILE A 198 -14.32 -4.12 -6.99
CA ILE A 198 -12.99 -3.98 -7.59
C ILE A 198 -12.66 -2.49 -7.62
N LEU A 199 -11.56 -2.08 -6.99
CA LEU A 199 -11.06 -0.72 -7.03
C LEU A 199 -9.91 -0.64 -8.05
N VAL A 200 -9.98 0.36 -8.93
CA VAL A 200 -8.99 0.61 -9.97
C VAL A 200 -8.64 2.11 -10.02
N PRO A 201 -7.44 2.49 -10.44
CA PRO A 201 -7.11 3.89 -10.67
C PRO A 201 -7.87 4.41 -11.90
N ALA A 202 -8.08 5.74 -11.96
CA ALA A 202 -8.79 6.41 -13.05
C ALA A 202 -8.29 6.00 -14.45
N GLN A 203 -6.97 5.85 -14.58
CA GLN A 203 -6.34 5.53 -15.86
C GLN A 203 -6.58 4.09 -16.32
N SER A 204 -6.95 3.19 -15.42
CA SER A 204 -7.32 1.80 -15.72
C SER A 204 -8.80 1.62 -16.00
N LYS A 205 -9.65 2.58 -15.61
CA LYS A 205 -11.11 2.40 -15.58
C LYS A 205 -11.70 2.08 -16.95
N ALA A 206 -11.33 2.83 -17.99
CA ALA A 206 -11.88 2.64 -19.34
C ALA A 206 -11.54 1.27 -19.95
N GLY A 207 -10.40 0.67 -19.58
CA GLY A 207 -9.97 -0.64 -20.07
C GLY A 207 -10.32 -1.81 -19.15
N SER A 208 -11.02 -1.55 -18.04
CA SER A 208 -11.39 -2.55 -17.03
C SER A 208 -12.87 -2.90 -17.11
N LEU A 209 -13.28 -3.92 -16.36
CA LEU A 209 -14.70 -4.29 -16.20
C LEU A 209 -15.58 -3.07 -15.85
N ALA A 210 -16.78 -3.03 -16.43
CA ALA A 210 -17.73 -1.94 -16.24
C ALA A 210 -18.09 -1.70 -14.75
N SER A 211 -18.13 -2.77 -13.95
CA SER A 211 -18.42 -2.75 -12.52
C SER A 211 -17.25 -2.32 -11.62
N ALA A 212 -16.03 -2.15 -12.15
CA ALA A 212 -14.92 -1.63 -11.37
C ALA A 212 -15.23 -0.20 -10.88
N ILE A 213 -14.74 0.18 -9.71
CA ILE A 213 -14.95 1.51 -9.13
C ILE A 213 -13.64 2.26 -9.24
N GLU A 214 -13.71 3.49 -9.75
CA GLU A 214 -12.55 4.38 -9.78
C GLU A 214 -12.19 4.82 -8.36
N ASP A 215 -10.92 4.71 -8.03
CA ASP A 215 -10.34 5.15 -6.77
C ASP A 215 -9.14 6.06 -7.08
N THR A 216 -9.19 7.30 -6.58
CA THR A 216 -8.19 8.34 -6.88
C THR A 216 -6.90 8.19 -6.09
N GLY A 217 -6.88 7.35 -5.04
CA GLY A 217 -5.69 7.04 -4.25
C GLY A 217 -4.85 5.88 -4.81
N LEU A 218 -5.38 5.13 -5.78
CA LEU A 218 -4.67 4.02 -6.40
C LEU A 218 -3.72 4.44 -7.52
N TYR A 219 -2.64 3.69 -7.66
CA TYR A 219 -1.66 3.86 -8.74
C TYR A 219 -1.92 2.95 -9.94
N ARG A 220 -1.43 3.37 -11.11
CA ARG A 220 -1.72 2.78 -12.43
C ARG A 220 -1.47 1.27 -12.53
N GLY A 221 -0.57 0.74 -11.71
CA GLY A 221 -0.20 -0.66 -11.67
C GLY A 221 -0.88 -1.47 -10.57
N VAL A 222 -1.90 -0.93 -9.89
CA VAL A 222 -2.48 -1.53 -8.67
C VAL A 222 -3.98 -1.70 -8.84
N VAL A 223 -4.49 -2.87 -8.46
CA VAL A 223 -5.93 -3.18 -8.42
C VAL A 223 -6.23 -3.86 -7.09
N PHE A 224 -7.34 -3.48 -6.47
CA PHE A 224 -7.84 -4.14 -5.27
C PHE A 224 -9.17 -4.83 -5.51
N LEU A 225 -9.33 -6.02 -4.92
CA LEU A 225 -10.61 -6.64 -4.65
C LEU A 225 -10.89 -6.45 -3.16
N LEU A 226 -11.94 -5.69 -2.84
CA LEU A 226 -12.34 -5.37 -1.49
C LEU A 226 -13.65 -6.10 -1.15
N PRO A 227 -13.63 -7.16 -0.30
CA PRO A 227 -14.85 -7.79 0.19
C PRO A 227 -15.72 -6.78 0.93
N THR A 228 -17.01 -6.73 0.60
CA THR A 228 -17.91 -5.68 1.14
C THR A 228 -18.41 -5.97 2.55
N GLN A 229 -18.01 -7.11 3.13
CA GLN A 229 -18.28 -7.54 4.50
C GLN A 229 -17.07 -8.29 5.05
N PRO A 230 -16.89 -8.33 6.39
CA PRO A 230 -15.88 -9.18 7.01
C PRO A 230 -16.00 -10.63 6.52
N ILE A 231 -14.87 -11.29 6.29
CA ILE A 231 -14.84 -12.69 5.86
C ILE A 231 -14.61 -13.61 7.07
N ALA A 232 -15.29 -14.75 7.09
CA ALA A 232 -15.17 -15.73 8.16
C ALA A 232 -13.81 -16.47 8.10
N ALA A 233 -13.48 -17.19 9.17
CA ALA A 233 -12.30 -18.03 9.17
C ALA A 233 -12.39 -19.15 8.13
N GLY A 234 -11.27 -19.44 7.44
CA GLY A 234 -11.17 -20.53 6.48
C GLY A 234 -10.26 -20.22 5.30
N THR A 235 -10.15 -21.17 4.36
CA THR A 235 -9.30 -21.05 3.17
C THR A 235 -10.06 -20.40 2.02
N TYR A 236 -9.48 -19.35 1.46
CA TYR A 236 -9.99 -18.59 0.34
C TYR A 236 -9.09 -18.76 -0.88
N THR A 237 -9.69 -18.67 -2.07
CA THR A 237 -8.96 -18.62 -3.35
C THR A 237 -9.26 -17.30 -4.04
N ALA A 238 -8.24 -16.46 -4.24
CA ALA A 238 -8.34 -15.26 -5.06
C ALA A 238 -7.99 -15.61 -6.50
N THR A 239 -8.73 -15.05 -7.45
CA THR A 239 -8.48 -15.22 -8.88
C THR A 239 -8.52 -13.88 -9.58
N PHE A 240 -7.42 -13.52 -10.23
CA PHE A 240 -7.22 -12.31 -11.01
C PHE A 240 -6.99 -12.66 -12.49
N ALA A 241 -7.64 -11.90 -13.36
CA ALA A 241 -7.34 -11.81 -14.79
C ALA A 241 -7.35 -10.34 -15.20
N GLY A 242 -6.35 -9.95 -15.99
CA GLY A 242 -6.19 -8.58 -16.47
C GLY A 242 -5.09 -8.47 -17.50
N ALA A 243 -4.65 -7.25 -17.78
CA ALA A 243 -3.53 -7.02 -18.69
C ALA A 243 -2.70 -5.79 -18.27
N ARG A 244 -1.39 -5.87 -18.49
CA ARG A 244 -0.50 -4.69 -18.48
C ARG A 244 -0.18 -4.35 -19.93
N ASN A 245 -0.63 -3.20 -20.41
CA ASN A 245 -0.40 -2.75 -21.80
C ASN A 245 -0.79 -3.79 -22.86
N GLY A 246 -1.93 -4.48 -22.64
CA GLY A 246 -2.42 -5.53 -23.55
C GLY A 246 -1.78 -6.91 -23.37
N VAL A 247 -0.70 -7.04 -22.58
CA VAL A 247 -0.13 -8.34 -22.21
C VAL A 247 -0.97 -8.96 -21.09
N ALA A 248 -1.66 -10.05 -21.40
CA ALA A 248 -2.54 -10.73 -20.46
C ALA A 248 -1.79 -11.31 -19.26
N ILE A 249 -2.39 -11.20 -18.08
CA ILE A 249 -1.88 -11.71 -16.81
C ILE A 249 -3.02 -12.43 -16.10
N ASN A 250 -2.77 -13.68 -15.71
CA ASN A 250 -3.72 -14.50 -14.97
C ASN A 250 -3.03 -15.06 -13.74
N LYS A 251 -3.67 -14.93 -12.57
CA LYS A 251 -3.15 -15.47 -11.32
C LYS A 251 -4.28 -16.01 -10.46
N SER A 252 -4.05 -17.18 -9.88
CA SER A 252 -4.86 -17.71 -8.79
C SER A 252 -3.94 -18.09 -7.64
N TRP A 253 -4.36 -17.82 -6.41
CA TRP A 253 -3.59 -18.09 -5.19
C TRP A 253 -4.53 -18.29 -4.01
N ARG A 254 -4.01 -18.89 -2.93
CA ARG A 254 -4.78 -19.22 -1.73
C ARG A 254 -4.23 -18.54 -0.51
N PHE A 255 -5.12 -18.28 0.46
CA PHE A 255 -4.76 -17.79 1.78
C PHE A 255 -5.81 -18.25 2.80
N THR A 256 -5.50 -18.12 4.08
CA THR A 256 -6.41 -18.42 5.17
C THR A 256 -6.79 -17.15 5.91
N ALA A 257 -8.07 -16.97 6.20
CA ALA A 257 -8.55 -15.93 7.10
C ALA A 257 -8.79 -16.48 8.52
N PHE A 258 -8.62 -15.63 9.54
CA PHE A 258 -8.96 -15.89 10.93
C PHE A 258 -9.72 -14.72 11.56
#